data_AF-A0A535IR71-F1
#
_entry.id   AF-A0A535IR71-F1
#
_cell.length_a   1.000
_cell.length_b   1.000
_cell.length_c   1.000
_cell.angle_alpha   90.00
_cell.angle_beta   90.00
_cell.angle_gamma   90.00
#
_symmetry.space_group_name_H-M   'P 1'
#
loop_
_entity.id
_entity.type
_entity.pdbx_description
1 polymer ?
#
loop_
_entity_poly.entity_id
_entity_poly.type
_entity_poly.pdbx_seq_one_letter_code
_entity_poly.pdbx_strand_id
1 'polypeptide(L)'
;TYLVLQQDSAELRATGGFIGSIGYLSFDHGKMSPFQPENVYTIDDKSPGGVAPPAPLEKTFHLKTWTLRDSNWSPDFAAAAKQAEFFLQREANKKVDGVIAIDPFFISKILTVTGPVQVPETGDVVDANTFFTTTLNRVEVDPAVGKRFLSYAAKAMFAH
;
A
#
# COMPACT_ATOMS: atom_id res chain seq x y z
N THR A 1 8.06 12.01 8.81
CA THR A 1 6.98 11.12 8.38
C THR A 1 7.36 10.38 7.13
N TYR A 2 7.16 9.07 7.09
CA TYR A 2 7.37 8.20 5.94
C TYR A 2 6.04 7.86 5.26
N LEU A 3 6.05 7.78 3.93
CA LEU A 3 4.95 7.20 3.16
C LEU A 3 5.09 5.68 3.17
N VAL A 4 4.04 4.97 3.54
CA VAL A 4 3.99 3.50 3.47
C VAL A 4 3.10 3.11 2.30
N LEU A 5 3.68 2.44 1.30
CA LEU A 5 2.98 1.86 0.16
C LEU A 5 2.58 0.43 0.50
N GLN A 6 1.29 0.11 0.43
CA GLN A 6 0.78 -1.23 0.66
C GLN A 6 0.51 -1.89 -0.70
N GLN A 7 1.34 -2.87 -1.02
CA GLN A 7 1.40 -3.48 -2.35
C GLN A 7 0.67 -4.83 -2.39
N ASP A 8 -0.16 -5.02 -3.41
CA ASP A 8 -0.80 -6.29 -3.72
C ASP A 8 0.09 -7.12 -4.64
N SER A 9 0.73 -8.15 -4.08
CA SER A 9 1.60 -9.07 -4.82
C SER A 9 0.85 -9.91 -5.87
N ALA A 10 -0.48 -9.97 -5.86
CA ALA A 10 -1.26 -10.64 -6.90
C ALA A 10 -1.38 -9.80 -8.18
N GLU A 11 -1.29 -8.47 -8.06
CA GLU A 11 -1.30 -7.53 -9.18
C GLU A 11 0.10 -6.95 -9.41
N LEU A 12 1.01 -7.76 -9.97
CA LEU A 12 2.45 -7.44 -10.01
C LEU A 12 2.79 -6.08 -10.62
N ARG A 13 3.73 -5.41 -9.95
CA ARG A 13 4.53 -4.26 -10.42
C ARG A 13 5.98 -4.50 -10.04
N ALA A 14 6.89 -3.72 -10.63
CA ALA A 14 8.31 -4.02 -10.61
C ALA A 14 8.94 -4.11 -9.20
N THR A 15 8.38 -3.43 -8.19
CA THR A 15 8.90 -3.43 -6.82
C THR A 15 8.07 -4.22 -5.80
N GLY A 16 7.09 -4.99 -6.26
CA GLY A 16 6.33 -5.91 -5.42
C GLY A 16 4.89 -6.12 -5.90
N GLY A 17 4.15 -5.05 -6.16
CA GLY A 17 2.73 -5.16 -6.51
C GLY A 17 2.02 -3.83 -6.70
N PHE A 18 0.75 -3.89 -7.09
CA PHE A 18 -0.12 -2.74 -7.24
C PHE A 18 -0.30 -2.02 -5.90
N ILE A 19 -0.17 -0.70 -5.86
CA ILE A 19 -0.31 0.07 -4.63
C ILE A 19 -1.81 0.36 -4.43
N GLY A 20 -2.52 -0.48 -3.68
CA GLY A 20 -3.96 -0.33 -3.44
C GLY A 20 -4.30 0.63 -2.29
N SER A 21 -3.36 0.79 -1.36
CA SER A 21 -3.50 1.64 -0.19
C SER A 21 -2.16 2.24 0.20
N ILE A 22 -2.23 3.37 0.88
CA ILE A 22 -1.07 4.04 1.45
C ILE A 22 -1.33 4.33 2.92
N GLY A 23 -0.28 4.58 3.69
CA GLY A 23 -0.40 5.13 5.03
C GLY A 23 0.77 6.04 5.35
N TYR A 24 0.72 6.67 6.52
CA TYR A 24 1.80 7.52 7.00
C TYR A 24 2.33 6.97 8.30
N LEU A 25 3.65 6.91 8.39
CA LEU A 25 4.36 6.46 9.59
C LEU A 25 5.22 7.59 10.12
N SER A 26 4.97 8.03 11.35
CA SER A 26 5.80 9.01 12.03
C SER A 26 6.21 8.50 13.40
N PHE A 27 7.34 9.00 13.89
CA PHE A 27 7.84 8.69 15.21
C PHE A 27 8.02 9.99 15.98
N ASP A 28 7.53 10.01 17.20
CA ASP A 28 7.73 11.11 18.13
C ASP A 28 8.30 10.55 19.44
N HIS A 29 9.50 11.00 19.82
CA HIS A 29 10.22 10.50 21.00
C HIS A 29 10.29 8.95 21.09
N GLY A 30 10.49 8.28 19.95
CA GLY A 30 10.57 6.81 19.86
C GLY A 30 9.21 6.09 19.85
N LYS A 31 8.10 6.82 19.93
CA LYS A 31 6.75 6.25 19.81
C LYS A 31 6.23 6.40 18.39
N MET A 32 5.74 5.31 17.83
CA MET A 32 5.07 5.29 16.53
C MET A 32 3.70 5.95 16.63
N SER A 33 3.37 6.84 15.68
CA SER A 33 2.01 7.35 15.52
C SER A 33 1.06 6.24 15.06
N PRO A 34 -0.23 6.27 15.45
CA PRO A 34 -1.22 5.31 14.95
C PRO A 34 -1.20 5.22 13.42
N PHE A 35 -1.08 4.00 12.90
CA PHE A 35 -1.07 3.79 11.45
C PHE A 35 -2.48 3.98 10.90
N GLN A 36 -2.64 4.98 10.04
CA GLN A 36 -3.91 5.30 9.39
C GLN A 36 -3.78 5.07 7.89
N PRO A 37 -4.20 3.89 7.41
CA PRO A 37 -4.20 3.61 5.99
C PRO A 37 -5.37 4.31 5.29
N GLU A 38 -5.12 4.79 4.08
CA GLU A 38 -6.11 5.33 3.16
C GLU A 38 -6.03 4.63 1.81
N ASN A 39 -7.18 4.53 1.14
CA ASN A 39 -7.22 3.96 -0.21
C ASN A 39 -6.51 4.91 -1.18
N VAL A 40 -5.64 4.40 -2.06
CA VAL A 40 -4.86 5.23 -2.99
C VAL A 40 -5.74 6.12 -3.87
N TYR A 41 -6.97 5.71 -4.19
CA TYR A 41 -7.91 6.48 -5.00
C TYR A 41 -8.31 7.81 -4.33
N THR A 42 -8.25 7.91 -2.99
CA THR A 42 -8.52 9.19 -2.29
C THR A 42 -7.44 10.25 -2.57
N ILE A 43 -6.30 9.83 -3.10
CA ILE A 43 -5.19 10.66 -3.53
C ILE A 43 -5.26 10.87 -5.03
N ASP A 44 -5.33 9.78 -5.81
CA ASP A 44 -5.36 9.83 -7.28
C ASP A 44 -6.51 10.71 -7.82
N ASP A 45 -7.70 10.66 -7.21
CA ASP A 45 -8.88 11.42 -7.65
C ASP A 45 -8.72 12.95 -7.47
N LYS A 46 -7.71 13.39 -6.70
CA LYS A 46 -7.38 14.82 -6.51
C LYS A 46 -6.38 15.34 -7.54
N SER A 47 -5.91 14.50 -8.45
CA SER A 47 -4.87 14.87 -9.40
C SER A 47 -5.31 16.04 -10.30
N PRO A 48 -4.60 17.18 -10.31
CA PRO A 48 -5.04 18.42 -10.99
C PRO A 48 -4.89 18.37 -12.53
N GLY A 49 -4.81 17.17 -13.11
CA GLY A 49 -4.54 16.91 -14.51
C GLY A 49 -3.60 15.71 -14.67
N GLY A 50 -3.88 14.83 -15.62
CA GLY A 50 -3.19 13.55 -15.75
C GLY A 50 -1.74 13.66 -16.20
N VAL A 51 -0.83 12.95 -15.53
CA VAL A 51 0.52 12.71 -16.03
C VAL A 51 0.45 11.60 -17.07
N ALA A 52 1.07 11.80 -18.23
CA ALA A 52 1.13 10.75 -19.25
C ALA A 52 1.96 9.57 -18.72
N PRO A 53 1.43 8.34 -18.78
CA PRO A 53 2.21 7.17 -18.38
C PRO A 53 3.37 6.90 -19.34
N PRO A 54 4.46 6.28 -18.86
CA PRO A 54 5.47 5.72 -19.74
C PRO A 54 4.82 4.77 -20.77
N ALA A 55 5.26 4.83 -22.03
CA ALA A 55 4.63 4.06 -23.11
C ALA A 55 4.49 2.54 -22.82
N PRO A 56 5.44 1.86 -22.14
CA PRO A 56 5.23 0.48 -21.72
C PRO A 56 4.08 0.32 -20.72
N LEU A 57 4.00 1.20 -19.72
CA LEU A 57 2.95 1.19 -18.70
C LEU A 57 1.57 1.44 -19.32
N GLU A 58 1.48 2.40 -20.25
CA GLU A 58 0.29 2.69 -21.06
C GLU A 58 -0.17 1.44 -21.84
N LYS A 59 0.75 0.78 -22.53
CA LYS A 59 0.43 -0.38 -23.38
C LYS A 59 0.05 -1.61 -22.57
N THR A 60 0.73 -1.87 -21.45
CA THR A 60 0.53 -3.08 -20.64
C THR A 60 -0.75 -3.00 -19.80
N PHE A 61 -1.06 -1.84 -19.22
CA PHE A 61 -2.19 -1.67 -18.31
C PHE A 61 -3.31 -0.78 -18.84
N HIS A 62 -3.21 -0.31 -20.08
CA HIS A 62 -4.18 0.57 -20.73
C HIS A 62 -4.47 1.85 -19.93
N LEU A 63 -3.46 2.33 -19.20
CA LEU A 63 -3.57 3.52 -18.37
C LEU A 63 -3.53 4.77 -19.24
N LYS A 64 -4.52 5.64 -19.07
CA LYS A 64 -4.54 6.98 -19.70
C LYS A 64 -3.84 8.02 -18.83
N THR A 65 -3.74 7.75 -17.54
CA THR A 65 -3.16 8.64 -16.55
C THR A 65 -2.26 7.83 -15.63
N TRP A 66 -1.09 8.37 -15.36
CA TRP A 66 -0.16 7.88 -14.35
C TRP A 66 -0.39 8.63 -13.05
N THR A 67 -0.54 7.88 -11.96
CA THR A 67 -0.86 8.37 -10.62
C THR A 67 -0.05 7.60 -9.57
N LEU A 68 -0.25 7.92 -8.29
CA LEU A 68 0.48 7.30 -7.18
C LEU A 68 0.39 5.77 -7.19
N ARG A 69 -0.76 5.19 -7.56
CA ARG A 69 -1.01 3.73 -7.52
C ARG A 69 -0.08 2.91 -8.43
N ASP A 70 0.42 3.51 -9.49
CA ASP A 70 1.31 2.89 -10.49
C ASP A 70 2.70 3.56 -10.50
N SER A 71 3.02 4.37 -9.48
CA SER A 71 4.31 5.07 -9.35
C SER A 71 5.52 4.13 -9.29
N ASN A 72 5.28 2.85 -8.98
CA ASN A 72 6.29 1.82 -8.83
C ASN A 72 6.58 1.00 -10.10
N TRP A 73 6.43 1.63 -11.26
CA TRP A 73 6.77 1.04 -12.56
C TRP A 73 8.28 0.72 -12.71
N SER A 74 9.14 1.57 -12.15
CA SER A 74 10.59 1.34 -12.18
C SER A 74 10.99 0.13 -11.32
N PRO A 75 11.87 -0.77 -11.79
CA PRO A 75 12.43 -1.84 -10.96
C PRO A 75 13.45 -1.34 -9.93
N ASP A 76 14.05 -0.16 -10.16
CA ASP A 76 14.86 0.52 -9.15
C ASP A 76 13.93 1.14 -8.10
N PHE A 77 14.00 0.61 -6.87
CA PHE A 77 13.15 1.06 -5.76
C PHE A 77 13.39 2.52 -5.38
N ALA A 78 14.62 3.03 -5.45
CA ALA A 78 14.90 4.43 -5.13
C ALA A 78 14.26 5.37 -6.17
N ALA A 79 14.24 4.97 -7.45
CA ALA A 79 13.52 5.69 -8.50
C ALA A 79 12.00 5.61 -8.31
N ALA A 80 11.46 4.42 -7.99
CA ALA A 80 10.04 4.23 -7.68
C ALA A 80 9.59 5.05 -6.47
N ALA A 81 10.39 5.09 -5.40
CA ALA A 81 10.14 5.88 -4.20
C ALA A 81 10.05 7.38 -4.52
N LYS A 82 11.02 7.93 -5.27
CA LYS A 82 10.99 9.33 -5.72
C LYS A 82 9.76 9.64 -6.58
N GLN A 83 9.34 8.69 -7.41
CA GLN A 83 8.12 8.83 -8.21
C GLN A 83 6.85 8.86 -7.33
N ALA A 84 6.79 8.02 -6.30
CA ALA A 84 5.70 8.02 -5.33
C ALA A 84 5.65 9.35 -4.56
N GLU A 85 6.79 9.87 -4.11
CA GLU A 85 6.89 11.19 -3.46
C GLU A 85 6.42 12.33 -4.38
N PHE A 86 6.79 12.28 -5.67
CA PHE A 86 6.32 13.23 -6.67
C PHE A 86 4.80 13.24 -6.79
N PHE A 87 4.18 12.07 -6.93
CA PHE A 87 2.72 11.98 -7.04
C PHE A 87 2.02 12.39 -5.75
N LEU A 88 2.52 11.98 -4.59
CA LEU A 88 1.96 12.39 -3.30
C LEU A 88 1.98 13.92 -3.13
N GLN A 89 3.10 14.57 -3.48
CA GLN A 89 3.21 16.03 -3.45
C GLN A 89 2.27 16.70 -4.46
N ARG A 90 2.12 16.14 -5.65
CA ARG A 90 1.24 16.70 -6.70
C ARG A 90 -0.24 16.56 -6.35
N GLU A 91 -0.64 15.40 -5.86
CA GLU A 91 -2.05 14.99 -5.73
C GLU A 91 -2.62 15.31 -4.34
N ALA A 92 -1.78 15.30 -3.31
CA ALA A 92 -2.20 15.57 -1.93
C ALA A 92 -1.51 16.79 -1.29
N ASN A 93 -0.58 17.46 -1.99
CA ASN A 93 0.24 18.53 -1.43
C ASN A 93 0.97 18.13 -0.13
N LYS A 94 1.39 16.86 -0.04
CA LYS A 94 2.09 16.30 1.12
C LYS A 94 3.55 15.97 0.79
N LYS A 95 4.45 16.23 1.74
CA LYS A 95 5.85 15.80 1.71
C LYS A 95 6.10 14.72 2.74
N VAL A 96 7.01 13.81 2.45
CA VAL A 96 7.50 12.78 3.35
C VAL A 96 9.02 12.75 3.32
N ASP A 97 9.62 12.15 4.35
CA ASP A 97 11.08 12.00 4.50
C ASP A 97 11.62 10.73 3.83
N GLY A 98 10.72 9.89 3.33
CA GLY A 98 11.05 8.68 2.61
C GLY A 98 9.84 7.78 2.37
N VAL A 99 10.07 6.69 1.65
CA VAL A 99 9.05 5.73 1.25
C VAL A 99 9.42 4.32 1.74
N ILE A 100 8.45 3.65 2.32
CA ILE A 100 8.51 2.24 2.74
C ILE A 100 7.48 1.50 1.90
N ALA A 101 7.84 0.34 1.32
CA ALA A 101 6.87 -0.55 0.69
C ALA A 101 6.72 -1.82 1.53
N ILE A 102 5.47 -2.24 1.73
CA ILE A 102 5.11 -3.48 2.42
C ILE A 102 4.14 -4.28 1.57
N ASP A 103 4.20 -5.59 1.72
CA ASP A 103 3.33 -6.54 1.05
C ASP A 103 2.78 -7.56 2.07
N PRO A 104 1.88 -8.48 1.65
CA PRO A 104 1.34 -9.48 2.56
C PRO A 104 2.40 -10.44 3.14
N PHE A 105 3.52 -10.69 2.43
CA PHE A 105 4.59 -11.53 2.94
C PHE A 105 5.35 -10.88 4.09
N PHE A 106 5.59 -9.57 4.02
CA PHE A 106 6.15 -8.81 5.13
C PHE A 106 5.27 -8.89 6.37
N ILE A 107 3.95 -8.70 6.20
CA ILE A 107 3.01 -8.80 7.33
C ILE A 107 2.97 -10.22 7.93
N SER A 108 2.94 -11.27 7.09
CA SER A 108 3.10 -12.65 7.54
C SER A 108 4.35 -12.84 8.41
N LYS A 109 5.47 -12.23 8.04
CA LYS A 109 6.71 -12.29 8.85
C LYS A 109 6.56 -11.57 10.19
N ILE A 110 5.94 -10.40 10.22
CA ILE A 110 5.71 -9.70 11.49
C ILE A 110 4.80 -10.53 12.43
N LEU A 111 3.78 -11.20 11.87
CA LEU A 111 2.88 -12.08 12.64
C LEU A 111 3.59 -13.29 13.26
N THR A 112 4.78 -13.68 12.78
CA THR A 112 5.60 -14.70 13.47
C THR A 112 6.11 -14.24 14.83
N VAL A 113 6.24 -12.92 15.02
CA VAL A 113 6.76 -12.30 16.24
C VAL A 113 5.62 -11.79 17.12
N THR A 114 4.61 -11.13 16.52
CA THR A 114 3.49 -10.54 17.26
C THR A 114 2.42 -11.56 17.63
N GLY A 115 2.40 -12.71 16.96
CA GLY A 115 1.32 -13.69 17.07
C GLY A 115 0.09 -13.31 16.24
N PRO A 116 -0.99 -14.13 16.31
CA PRO A 116 -2.21 -13.92 15.55
C PRO A 116 -2.90 -12.59 15.89
N VAL A 117 -3.56 -12.00 14.90
CA VAL A 117 -4.31 -10.75 15.04
C VAL A 117 -5.76 -10.95 14.59
N GLN A 118 -6.70 -10.35 15.33
CA GLN A 118 -8.08 -10.23 14.90
C GLN A 118 -8.23 -8.98 14.02
N VAL A 119 -8.88 -9.13 12.86
CA VAL A 119 -9.18 -8.04 11.92
C VAL A 119 -10.67 -7.68 12.08
N PRO A 120 -11.02 -6.66 12.89
CA PRO A 120 -12.41 -6.40 13.27
C PRO A 120 -13.31 -6.07 12.08
N GLU A 121 -12.77 -5.41 11.05
CA GLU A 121 -13.51 -5.00 9.86
C GLU A 121 -14.06 -6.17 9.04
N THR A 122 -13.46 -7.36 9.14
CA THR A 122 -13.89 -8.57 8.41
C THR A 122 -14.26 -9.74 9.31
N GLY A 123 -13.93 -9.65 10.61
CA GLY A 123 -14.11 -10.72 11.58
C GLY A 123 -13.07 -11.84 11.50
N ASP A 124 -12.06 -11.72 10.62
CA ASP A 124 -11.03 -12.73 10.46
C ASP A 124 -10.07 -12.74 11.66
N VAL A 125 -9.53 -13.92 11.97
CA VAL A 125 -8.35 -14.08 12.80
C VAL A 125 -7.26 -14.65 11.91
N VAL A 126 -6.15 -13.92 11.78
CA VAL A 126 -5.06 -14.27 10.87
C VAL A 126 -3.75 -14.39 11.62
N ASP A 127 -2.96 -15.38 11.23
CA ASP A 127 -1.61 -15.64 11.73
C ASP A 127 -0.60 -15.61 10.57
N ALA A 128 0.67 -15.86 10.87
CA ALA A 128 1.73 -15.87 9.86
C ALA A 128 1.46 -16.80 8.66
N ASN A 129 0.75 -17.91 8.87
CA ASN A 129 0.49 -18.95 7.88
C ASN A 129 -0.76 -18.69 7.04
N THR A 130 -1.76 -18.03 7.61
CA THR A 130 -3.07 -17.80 7.02
C THR A 130 -3.21 -16.41 6.42
N PHE A 131 -2.38 -15.44 6.82
CA PHE A 131 -2.52 -14.05 6.40
C PHE A 131 -2.56 -13.87 4.88
N PHE A 132 -1.61 -14.48 4.17
CA PHE A 132 -1.52 -14.37 2.71
C PHE A 132 -2.76 -14.96 2.02
N THR A 133 -3.12 -16.21 2.34
CA THR A 133 -4.25 -16.89 1.71
C THR A 133 -5.58 -16.22 2.05
N THR A 134 -5.77 -15.75 3.28
CA THR A 134 -6.94 -14.96 3.66
C THR A 134 -7.01 -13.65 2.89
N THR A 135 -5.88 -12.95 2.72
CA THR A 135 -5.84 -11.71 1.91
C THR A 135 -6.28 -11.98 0.48
N LEU A 136 -5.73 -13.02 -0.17
CA LEU A 136 -6.12 -13.40 -1.53
C LEU A 136 -7.59 -13.78 -1.63
N ASN A 137 -8.09 -14.63 -0.73
CA ASN A 137 -9.49 -15.03 -0.70
C ASN A 137 -10.43 -13.82 -0.55
N ARG A 138 -10.03 -12.83 0.26
CA ARG A 138 -10.81 -11.60 0.42
C ARG A 138 -10.82 -10.77 -0.86
N VAL A 139 -9.72 -10.69 -1.60
CA VAL A 139 -9.68 -10.03 -2.92
C VAL A 139 -10.59 -10.73 -3.93
N GLU A 140 -10.63 -12.06 -3.93
CA GLU A 140 -11.48 -12.84 -4.83
C GLU A 140 -12.98 -12.70 -4.52
N VAL A 141 -13.35 -12.72 -3.23
CA VAL A 141 -14.75 -12.61 -2.80
C VAL A 141 -15.28 -11.18 -2.93
N ASP A 142 -14.49 -10.20 -2.49
CA ASP A 142 -14.83 -8.78 -2.56
C ASP A 142 -13.54 -7.97 -2.78
N PRO A 143 -13.23 -7.60 -4.04
CA PRO A 143 -12.02 -6.85 -4.37
C PRO A 143 -11.87 -5.54 -3.58
N ALA A 144 -12.97 -4.87 -3.21
CA ALA A 144 -12.92 -3.62 -2.46
C ALA A 144 -12.48 -3.86 -1.00
N VAL A 145 -12.94 -4.96 -0.40
CA VAL A 145 -12.52 -5.39 0.94
C VAL A 145 -11.11 -5.98 0.91
N GLY A 146 -10.81 -6.86 -0.03
CA GLY A 146 -9.50 -7.49 -0.16
C GLY A 146 -8.35 -6.49 -0.32
N LYS A 147 -8.53 -5.47 -1.17
CA LYS A 147 -7.54 -4.39 -1.35
C LYS A 147 -7.30 -3.55 -0.08
N ARG A 148 -8.22 -3.62 0.90
CA ARG A 148 -8.10 -2.95 2.21
C ARG A 148 -7.70 -3.91 3.33
N PHE A 149 -7.69 -5.21 3.09
CA PHE A 149 -7.45 -6.21 4.13
C PHE A 149 -6.06 -6.04 4.76
N LEU A 150 -5.04 -5.78 3.93
CA LEU A 150 -3.68 -5.47 4.39
C LEU A 150 -3.64 -4.25 5.31
N SER A 151 -4.42 -3.22 4.99
CA SER A 151 -4.60 -2.01 5.79
C SER A 151 -5.26 -2.30 7.14
N TYR A 152 -6.34 -3.08 7.15
CA TYR A 152 -7.07 -3.44 8.38
C TYR A 152 -6.18 -4.25 9.33
N ALA A 153 -5.47 -5.24 8.80
CA ALA A 153 -4.57 -6.05 9.61
C ALA A 153 -3.39 -5.23 10.17
N ALA A 154 -2.76 -4.39 9.36
CA ALA A 154 -1.70 -3.50 9.85
C ALA A 154 -2.20 -2.59 10.98
N LYS A 155 -3.39 -1.99 10.82
CA LYS A 155 -4.01 -1.17 11.86
C LYS A 155 -4.26 -1.96 13.15
N ALA A 156 -4.76 -3.20 13.05
CA ALA A 156 -5.01 -4.06 14.20
C ALA A 156 -3.72 -4.45 14.93
N MET A 157 -2.62 -4.70 14.20
CA MET A 157 -1.33 -5.07 14.79
C MET A 157 -0.68 -3.93 15.58
N PHE A 158 -0.93 -2.68 15.21
CA PHE A 158 -0.34 -1.49 15.84
C PHE A 158 -1.33 -0.73 16.75
N ALA A 159 -2.42 -1.37 17.18
CA ALA A 159 -3.43 -0.77 18.06
C ALA A 159 -3.07 -0.83 19.56
N HIS A 160 -1.92 -1.43 19.92
CA HIS A 160 -1.42 -1.64 21.28
C HIS A 160 -0.11 -0.88 21.52
#